data_AF-A0A8H3LDB9-F1
#
_entry.id   AF-A0A8H3LDB9-F1
#
_cell.length_a   1.000
_cell.length_b   1.000
_cell.length_c   1.000
_cell.angle_alpha   90.00
_cell.angle_beta   90.00
_cell.angle_gamma   90.00
#
_symmetry.space_group_name_H-M   'P 1'
#
loop_
_entity.id
_entity.type
_entity.pdbx_description
1 polymer ?
#
loop_
_entity_poly.entity_id
_entity_poly.type
_entity_poly.pdbx_seq_one_letter_code
_entity_poly.pdbx_strand_id
1 'polypeptide(L)'
;MLNSYSLARSFFINGCKNIQLRLFSSSEHNIIAERVEKRIAILNEVYSPLMIYHKDKPHEWTTLISSGKVWKDFFRPFEWRAKDYEFQSIYADLFKEIDAFKASNKVSAVDFLKSMTVSFTQQSCALEGNTLGIIDTQKIWNSLREKYILENIVQNWNMPLPEPSSLSDKEENEVIEIRNHLIATYYLYNALYGTKKDIDFDDIKKIHRILLKNTPMENAQLNDDDFFDNRFQREFMPRIGKFRKLDVDSRVSDYTVHPFPVEVPALLESLIQFRNKKVPDNIHPLMVACRILSAFHHIHPFITYNGPVGRLIMAHYLIHNDYPPVIFHQINKDEYNSTLFMSQVEMDSTSLYALVVVNILNNFIKIMAY
;
A
#
# COMPACT_ATOMS: atom_id res chain seq x y z
N MET A 1 -59.72 34.02 -23.05
CA MET A 1 -58.69 34.75 -23.82
C MET A 1 -57.35 34.14 -23.41
N LEU A 2 -56.90 33.03 -24.01
CA LEU A 2 -56.25 32.95 -25.34
C LEU A 2 -55.14 33.97 -25.49
N ASN A 3 -53.90 33.53 -25.25
CA ASN A 3 -52.86 33.34 -26.27
C ASN A 3 -51.48 33.19 -25.58
N SER A 4 -50.54 32.33 -25.97
CA SER A 4 -50.47 31.19 -26.90
C SER A 4 -48.96 30.92 -27.08
N TYR A 5 -48.53 29.67 -26.99
CA TYR A 5 -47.61 28.94 -27.91
C TYR A 5 -46.30 29.62 -28.38
N SER A 6 -45.16 28.96 -28.62
CA SER A 6 -44.69 27.58 -28.66
C SER A 6 -43.15 27.69 -28.81
N LEU A 7 -42.31 26.71 -28.44
CA LEU A 7 -42.07 25.53 -29.26
C LEU A 7 -41.41 24.44 -28.39
N ALA A 8 -42.14 23.34 -28.26
CA ALA A 8 -41.59 22.03 -28.00
C ALA A 8 -41.87 21.13 -29.21
N ARG A 9 -41.05 20.08 -29.35
CA ARG A 9 -41.14 18.92 -30.28
C ARG A 9 -40.48 19.15 -31.64
N SER A 10 -39.75 18.20 -32.21
CA SER A 10 -39.70 16.74 -32.07
C SER A 10 -38.28 16.28 -32.45
N PHE A 11 -37.74 15.16 -31.95
CA PHE A 11 -37.98 13.83 -32.48
C PHE A 11 -37.83 12.76 -31.39
N PHE A 12 -38.85 11.91 -31.26
CA PHE A 12 -38.83 10.61 -30.61
C PHE A 12 -39.05 9.56 -31.71
N ILE A 13 -38.14 8.59 -31.84
CA ILE A 13 -38.38 7.22 -32.39
C ILE A 13 -37.42 6.29 -31.63
N ASN A 14 -37.87 5.70 -30.52
CA ASN A 14 -38.37 4.31 -30.35
C ASN A 14 -37.28 3.28 -30.01
N GLY A 15 -37.39 2.69 -28.81
CA GLY A 15 -36.65 1.49 -28.41
C GLY A 15 -36.66 1.26 -26.90
N CYS A 16 -37.63 0.49 -26.40
CA CYS A 16 -37.89 0.20 -25.00
C CYS A 16 -36.69 -0.34 -24.19
N LYS A 17 -36.52 0.18 -22.96
CA LYS A 17 -36.35 -0.62 -21.72
C LYS A 17 -36.79 0.22 -20.52
N ASN A 18 -37.83 -0.26 -19.84
CA ASN A 18 -38.34 0.31 -18.58
C ASN A 18 -37.20 0.42 -17.55
N ILE A 19 -36.72 1.63 -17.29
CA ILE A 19 -35.97 1.93 -16.07
C ILE A 19 -37.03 2.17 -15.00
N GLN A 20 -37.38 1.12 -14.26
CA GLN A 20 -37.96 1.29 -12.93
C GLN A 20 -36.94 2.07 -12.11
N LEU A 21 -37.22 3.35 -11.86
CA LEU A 21 -36.60 4.09 -10.77
C LEU A 21 -36.91 3.33 -9.48
N ARG A 22 -35.94 2.54 -9.00
CA ARG A 22 -36.02 1.97 -7.65
C ARG A 22 -36.02 3.15 -6.69
N LEU A 23 -37.16 3.38 -6.04
CA LEU A 23 -37.21 4.13 -4.80
C LEU A 23 -36.29 3.40 -3.82
N PHE A 24 -35.15 4.01 -3.51
CA PHE A 24 -34.22 3.52 -2.49
C PHE A 24 -34.99 3.25 -1.20
N SER A 25 -34.77 2.08 -0.62
CA SER A 25 -35.45 1.66 0.60
C SER A 25 -35.13 2.63 1.75
N SER A 26 -36.08 2.82 2.68
CA SER A 26 -35.89 3.66 3.87
C SER A 26 -34.69 3.22 4.73
N SER A 27 -34.32 1.95 4.68
CA SER A 27 -33.11 1.41 5.31
C SER A 27 -31.81 1.95 4.71
N GLU A 28 -31.73 2.13 3.38
CA GLU A 28 -30.53 2.68 2.74
C GLU A 28 -30.35 4.18 3.03
N HIS A 29 -31.45 4.93 3.08
CA HIS A 29 -31.42 6.34 3.48
C HIS A 29 -30.93 6.52 4.91
N ASN A 30 -31.37 5.68 5.85
CA ASN A 30 -30.93 5.74 7.25
C ASN A 30 -29.43 5.40 7.40
N ILE A 31 -28.91 4.42 6.64
CA ILE A 31 -27.48 4.07 6.66
C ILE A 31 -26.63 5.20 6.06
N ILE A 32 -27.13 5.88 5.02
CA ILE A 32 -26.43 7.03 4.41
C ILE A 32 -26.42 8.21 5.39
N ALA A 33 -27.55 8.51 6.03
CA ALA A 33 -27.65 9.59 7.02
C ALA A 33 -26.73 9.35 8.23
N GLU A 34 -26.73 8.14 8.80
CA GLU A 34 -25.87 7.77 9.93
C GLU A 34 -24.37 7.87 9.57
N ARG A 35 -24.00 7.49 8.33
CA ARG A 35 -22.62 7.66 7.83
C ARG A 35 -22.24 9.12 7.65
N VAL A 36 -23.16 9.95 7.19
CA VAL A 36 -22.95 11.40 7.04
C VAL A 36 -22.78 12.06 8.40
N GLU A 37 -23.61 11.71 9.40
CA GLU A 37 -23.49 12.23 10.76
C GLU A 37 -22.15 11.83 11.41
N LYS A 38 -21.74 10.56 11.32
CA LYS A 38 -20.43 10.09 11.82
C LYS A 38 -19.27 10.83 11.16
N ARG A 39 -19.38 11.14 9.87
CA ARG A 39 -18.35 11.90 9.13
C ARG A 39 -18.30 13.37 9.53
N ILE A 40 -19.45 14.01 9.71
CA ILE A 40 -19.54 15.39 10.20
C ILE A 40 -18.97 15.48 11.63
N ALA A 41 -19.23 14.47 12.48
CA ALA A 41 -18.64 14.38 13.81
C ALA A 41 -17.11 14.32 13.74
N ILE A 42 -16.53 13.47 12.89
CA ILE A 42 -15.07 13.41 12.66
C ILE A 42 -14.54 14.74 12.14
N LEU A 43 -15.20 15.37 11.18
CA LEU A 43 -14.79 16.67 10.65
C LEU A 43 -14.77 17.75 11.75
N ASN A 44 -15.79 17.78 12.61
CA ASN A 44 -15.92 18.77 13.66
C ASN A 44 -15.01 18.50 14.87
N GLU A 45 -14.72 17.23 15.18
CA GLU A 45 -13.88 16.84 16.32
C GLU A 45 -12.39 16.84 15.98
N VAL A 46 -12.03 16.44 14.75
CA VAL A 46 -10.64 16.26 14.32
C VAL A 46 -10.16 17.46 13.51
N TYR A 47 -10.85 17.81 12.43
CA TYR A 47 -10.37 18.81 11.46
C TYR A 47 -10.65 20.26 11.89
N SER A 48 -11.80 20.54 12.48
CA SER A 48 -12.20 21.92 12.84
C SER A 48 -11.33 22.57 13.92
N PRO A 49 -10.89 21.87 15.00
CA PRO A 49 -9.92 22.42 15.93
C PRO A 49 -8.53 22.59 15.28
N LEU A 50 -8.24 21.71 14.31
CA LEU A 50 -7.07 21.67 13.42
C LEU A 50 -6.76 23.00 12.71
N MET A 51 -7.82 23.70 12.29
CA MET A 51 -7.78 24.93 11.48
C MET A 51 -6.86 26.02 12.04
N ILE A 52 -6.69 26.07 13.37
CA ILE A 52 -5.87 27.10 14.03
C ILE A 52 -4.37 26.78 13.92
N TYR A 53 -4.01 25.49 13.94
CA TYR A 53 -2.62 25.02 13.96
C TYR A 53 -2.02 24.79 12.56
N HIS A 54 -2.86 24.69 11.53
CA HIS A 54 -2.43 24.45 10.15
C HIS A 54 -2.43 25.70 9.26
N LYS A 55 -2.53 26.91 9.84
CA LYS A 55 -2.49 28.18 9.07
C LYS A 55 -1.23 28.33 8.21
N ASP A 56 -0.12 27.72 8.63
CA ASP A 56 1.17 27.79 7.95
C ASP A 56 1.53 26.50 7.18
N LYS A 57 0.64 25.51 7.11
CA LYS A 57 0.85 24.28 6.32
C LYS A 57 0.50 24.50 4.82
N PRO A 58 1.05 23.69 3.90
CA PRO A 58 0.80 23.83 2.47
C PRO A 58 -0.68 23.82 2.08
N HIS A 59 -0.98 24.34 0.88
CA HIS A 59 -2.32 24.61 0.36
C HIS A 59 -3.29 23.42 0.43
N GLU A 60 -2.79 22.20 0.40
CA GLU A 60 -3.51 20.93 0.32
C GLU A 60 -4.22 20.61 1.64
N TRP A 61 -3.61 20.88 2.80
CA TRP A 61 -4.28 20.75 4.09
C TRP A 61 -5.45 21.72 4.20
N THR A 62 -5.24 22.98 3.79
CA THR A 62 -6.30 23.99 3.75
C THR A 62 -7.41 23.59 2.78
N THR A 63 -7.06 22.99 1.64
CA THR A 63 -8.02 22.51 0.63
C THR A 63 -8.85 21.34 1.15
N LEU A 64 -8.23 20.36 1.82
CA LEU A 64 -8.95 19.25 2.46
C LEU A 64 -9.92 19.79 3.51
N ILE A 65 -9.44 20.62 4.45
CA ILE A 65 -10.27 21.11 5.55
C ILE A 65 -11.43 21.98 5.04
N SER A 66 -11.15 22.90 4.12
CA SER A 66 -12.18 23.78 3.53
C SER A 66 -13.19 23.04 2.65
N SER A 67 -12.86 21.85 2.16
CA SER A 67 -13.80 21.04 1.38
C SER A 67 -14.98 20.48 2.19
N GLY A 68 -14.87 20.48 3.52
CA GLY A 68 -15.87 19.88 4.41
C GLY A 68 -15.94 18.35 4.32
N LYS A 69 -14.87 17.70 3.84
CA LYS A 69 -14.77 16.24 3.69
C LYS A 69 -13.72 15.67 4.61
N VAL A 70 -13.98 14.46 5.11
CA VAL A 70 -12.95 13.62 5.73
C VAL A 70 -11.97 13.09 4.67
N TRP A 71 -10.79 12.66 5.09
CA TRP A 71 -9.69 12.27 4.19
C TRP A 71 -10.13 11.28 3.09
N LYS A 72 -10.86 10.22 3.46
CA LYS A 72 -11.33 9.17 2.53
C LYS A 72 -12.15 9.73 1.38
N ASP A 73 -13.03 10.69 1.67
CA ASP A 73 -14.01 11.22 0.72
C ASP A 73 -13.42 12.33 -0.15
N PHE A 74 -12.35 12.97 0.32
CA PHE A 74 -11.58 13.91 -0.45
C PHE A 74 -10.67 13.19 -1.44
N PHE A 75 -9.79 12.31 -0.95
CA PHE A 75 -8.79 11.63 -1.79
C PHE A 75 -9.33 10.45 -2.57
N ARG A 76 -10.47 9.88 -2.16
CA ARG A 76 -11.16 8.81 -2.90
C ARG A 76 -10.21 7.69 -3.33
N PRO A 77 -9.36 7.15 -2.43
CA PRO A 77 -8.23 6.29 -2.81
C PRO A 77 -8.67 4.94 -3.39
N PHE A 78 -9.93 4.55 -3.25
CA PHE A 78 -10.46 3.25 -3.69
C PHE A 78 -11.31 3.33 -4.95
N GLU A 79 -11.34 4.49 -5.63
CA GLU A 79 -12.18 4.72 -6.80
C GLU A 79 -11.37 4.91 -8.08
N TRP A 80 -11.87 4.34 -9.17
CA TRP A 80 -11.31 4.46 -10.51
C TRP A 80 -11.75 5.77 -11.17
N ARG A 81 -10.85 6.39 -11.91
CA ARG A 81 -11.00 7.69 -12.56
C ARG A 81 -10.87 7.54 -14.08
N ALA A 82 -11.27 8.57 -14.82
CA ALA A 82 -11.21 8.56 -16.30
C ALA A 82 -9.82 8.20 -16.84
N LYS A 83 -8.76 8.79 -16.26
CA LYS A 83 -7.36 8.49 -16.64
C LYS A 83 -6.96 7.03 -16.41
N ASP A 84 -7.55 6.34 -15.44
CA ASP A 84 -7.28 4.92 -15.20
C ASP A 84 -7.80 4.09 -16.37
N TYR A 85 -9.04 4.34 -16.79
CA TYR A 85 -9.65 3.66 -17.93
C TYR A 85 -8.96 4.02 -19.26
N GLU A 86 -8.57 5.28 -19.42
CA GLU A 86 -7.80 5.75 -20.58
C GLU A 86 -6.45 5.04 -20.68
N PHE A 87 -5.67 5.00 -19.59
CA PHE A 87 -4.40 4.27 -19.54
C PHE A 87 -4.59 2.80 -19.92
N GLN A 88 -5.58 2.13 -19.33
CA GLN A 88 -5.84 0.72 -19.65
C GLN A 88 -6.23 0.52 -21.11
N SER A 89 -7.02 1.44 -21.68
CA SER A 89 -7.41 1.39 -23.09
C SER A 89 -6.21 1.58 -24.02
N ILE A 90 -5.31 2.52 -23.70
CA ILE A 90 -4.10 2.79 -24.49
C ILE A 90 -3.15 1.59 -24.46
N TYR A 91 -2.98 0.97 -23.30
CA TYR A 91 -2.07 -0.17 -23.09
C TYR A 91 -2.77 -1.53 -23.10
N ALA A 92 -3.97 -1.62 -23.71
CA ALA A 92 -4.80 -2.83 -23.68
C ALA A 92 -4.07 -4.06 -24.27
N ASP A 93 -3.33 -3.89 -25.36
CA ASP A 93 -2.59 -4.98 -26.00
C ASP A 93 -1.40 -5.44 -25.14
N LEU A 94 -0.73 -4.50 -24.46
CA LEU A 94 0.34 -4.83 -23.53
C LEU A 94 -0.17 -5.65 -22.34
N PHE A 95 -1.34 -5.33 -21.80
CA PHE A 95 -1.96 -6.14 -20.75
C PHE A 95 -2.32 -7.54 -21.24
N LYS A 96 -2.82 -7.68 -22.48
CA LYS A 96 -3.07 -9.00 -23.08
C LYS A 96 -1.79 -9.81 -23.25
N GLU A 97 -0.68 -9.18 -23.63
CA GLU A 97 0.62 -9.84 -23.72
C GLU A 97 1.10 -10.34 -22.36
N ILE A 98 0.98 -9.52 -21.31
CA ILE A 98 1.30 -9.92 -19.93
C ILE A 98 0.45 -11.12 -19.49
N ASP A 99 -0.86 -11.10 -19.80
CA ASP A 99 -1.75 -12.21 -19.50
C ASP A 99 -1.41 -13.48 -20.28
N ALA A 100 -0.95 -13.36 -21.52
CA ALA A 100 -0.45 -14.48 -22.31
C ALA A 100 0.86 -15.05 -21.74
N PHE A 101 1.78 -14.20 -21.26
CA PHE A 101 2.98 -14.65 -20.55
C PHE A 101 2.62 -15.39 -19.26
N LYS A 102 1.71 -14.83 -18.46
CA LYS A 102 1.17 -15.49 -17.27
C LYS A 102 0.62 -16.89 -17.59
N ALA A 103 -0.24 -16.99 -18.61
CA ALA A 103 -0.89 -18.25 -18.98
C ALA A 103 0.06 -19.31 -19.58
N SER A 104 1.16 -18.88 -20.21
CA SER A 104 2.16 -19.78 -20.81
C SER A 104 3.31 -20.14 -19.87
N ASN A 105 3.45 -19.44 -18.74
CA ASN A 105 4.53 -19.67 -17.79
C ASN A 105 4.33 -20.99 -17.05
N LYS A 106 5.41 -21.79 -16.96
CA LYS A 106 5.42 -23.06 -16.21
C LYS A 106 5.74 -22.86 -14.73
N VAL A 107 6.33 -21.72 -14.37
CA VAL A 107 6.70 -21.38 -12.99
C VAL A 107 5.56 -20.58 -12.37
N SER A 108 5.01 -21.05 -11.25
CA SER A 108 3.97 -20.31 -10.53
C SER A 108 4.51 -18.96 -10.01
N ALA A 109 3.65 -17.95 -9.86
CA ALA A 109 4.07 -16.66 -9.33
C ALA A 109 4.73 -16.74 -7.94
N VAL A 110 4.29 -17.69 -7.09
CA VAL A 110 4.88 -17.91 -5.78
C VAL A 110 6.27 -18.55 -5.87
N ASP A 111 6.47 -19.51 -6.77
CA ASP A 111 7.79 -20.14 -6.95
C ASP A 111 8.79 -19.17 -7.58
N PHE A 112 8.32 -18.26 -8.44
CA PHE A 112 9.14 -17.15 -8.91
C PHE A 112 9.53 -16.19 -7.77
N LEU A 113 8.63 -15.85 -6.85
CA LEU A 113 9.00 -15.06 -5.68
C LEU A 113 10.03 -15.79 -4.80
N LYS A 114 9.92 -17.12 -4.63
CA LYS A 114 10.91 -17.92 -3.90
C LYS A 114 12.29 -17.82 -4.56
N SER A 115 12.38 -17.97 -5.88
CA SER A 115 13.66 -17.87 -6.60
C SER A 115 14.24 -16.45 -6.56
N MET A 116 13.39 -15.43 -6.55
CA MET A 116 13.78 -14.02 -6.54
C MET A 116 13.83 -13.37 -5.15
N THR A 117 13.75 -14.15 -4.06
CA THR A 117 13.70 -13.64 -2.68
C THR A 117 14.82 -12.64 -2.38
N VAL A 118 16.03 -12.92 -2.85
CA VAL A 118 17.22 -12.08 -2.67
C VAL A 118 17.11 -10.77 -3.46
N SER A 119 16.73 -10.82 -4.74
CA SER A 119 16.57 -9.61 -5.55
C SER A 119 15.40 -8.74 -5.09
N PHE A 120 14.27 -9.35 -4.75
CA PHE A 120 13.11 -8.63 -4.22
C PHE A 120 13.47 -7.91 -2.91
N THR A 121 14.16 -8.60 -2.00
CA THR A 121 14.60 -8.00 -0.74
C THR A 121 15.60 -6.88 -0.95
N GLN A 122 16.66 -7.13 -1.72
CA GLN A 122 17.71 -6.15 -1.92
C GLN A 122 17.16 -4.85 -2.56
N GLN A 123 16.34 -4.95 -3.60
CA GLN A 123 15.77 -3.77 -4.26
C GLN A 123 14.75 -3.06 -3.37
N SER A 124 13.98 -3.80 -2.57
CA SER A 124 13.05 -3.21 -1.60
C SER A 124 13.79 -2.42 -0.52
N CYS A 125 14.87 -2.95 0.05
CA CYS A 125 15.65 -2.25 1.08
C CYS A 125 16.46 -1.08 0.48
N ALA A 126 16.95 -1.22 -0.76
CA ALA A 126 17.68 -0.14 -1.44
C ALA A 126 16.83 1.11 -1.64
N LEU A 127 15.52 0.97 -1.92
CA LEU A 127 14.59 2.10 -1.98
C LEU A 127 14.45 2.84 -0.64
N GLU A 128 14.71 2.18 0.48
CA GLU A 128 14.71 2.83 1.80
C GLU A 128 16.06 3.48 2.14
N GLY A 129 17.13 3.17 1.39
CA GLY A 129 18.47 3.72 1.57
C GLY A 129 19.53 2.69 1.98
N ASN A 130 19.18 1.41 2.07
CA ASN A 130 20.14 0.34 2.34
C ASN A 130 21.12 0.18 1.17
N THR A 131 22.41 0.14 1.46
CA THR A 131 23.49 0.15 0.48
C THR A 131 24.03 -1.24 0.16
N LEU A 132 23.59 -2.29 0.88
CA LEU A 132 24.06 -3.64 0.65
C LEU A 132 23.66 -4.15 -0.75
N GLY A 133 24.66 -4.68 -1.44
CA GLY A 133 24.49 -5.22 -2.79
C GLY A 133 23.81 -6.58 -2.81
N ILE A 134 23.53 -7.06 -4.03
CA ILE A 134 22.92 -8.36 -4.25
C ILE A 134 23.77 -9.53 -3.71
N ILE A 135 25.10 -9.40 -3.78
CA ILE A 135 26.05 -10.42 -3.30
C ILE A 135 26.01 -10.52 -1.78
N ASP A 136 25.99 -9.39 -1.07
CA ASP A 136 25.92 -9.36 0.39
C ASP A 136 24.56 -9.91 0.87
N THR A 137 23.47 -9.50 0.20
CA THR A 137 22.13 -10.03 0.46
C THR A 137 22.07 -11.55 0.25
N GLN A 138 22.70 -12.06 -0.82
CA GLN A 138 22.77 -13.51 -1.09
C GLN A 138 23.55 -14.27 -0.01
N LYS A 139 24.66 -13.72 0.49
CA LYS A 139 25.42 -14.32 1.59
C LYS A 139 24.60 -14.38 2.87
N ILE A 140 23.92 -13.30 3.22
CA ILE A 140 23.01 -13.26 4.38
C ILE A 140 21.91 -14.31 4.22
N TRP A 141 21.31 -14.43 3.04
CA TRP A 141 20.27 -15.42 2.77
C TRP A 141 20.77 -16.86 2.86
N ASN A 142 21.98 -17.16 2.35
CA ASN A 142 22.58 -18.49 2.48
C ASN A 142 22.86 -18.82 3.95
N SER A 143 23.48 -17.88 4.69
CA SER A 143 23.74 -18.05 6.13
C SER A 143 22.46 -18.30 6.92
N LEU A 144 21.38 -17.57 6.62
CA LEU A 144 20.07 -17.78 7.22
C LEU A 144 19.53 -19.20 6.99
N ARG A 145 19.59 -19.69 5.75
CA ARG A 145 19.07 -21.03 5.39
C ARG A 145 19.94 -22.18 5.88
N GLU A 146 21.25 -21.97 6.00
CA GLU A 146 22.19 -23.00 6.46
C GLU A 146 22.17 -23.17 7.98
N LYS A 147 22.03 -22.06 8.73
CA LYS A 147 22.18 -22.05 10.18
C LYS A 147 20.87 -22.10 10.95
N TYR A 148 19.74 -21.77 10.31
CA TYR A 148 18.46 -21.60 11.00
C TYR A 148 17.30 -22.30 10.29
N ILE A 149 16.34 -22.77 11.09
CA ILE A 149 15.06 -23.29 10.60
C ILE A 149 14.08 -22.12 10.53
N LEU A 150 13.88 -21.59 9.33
CA LEU A 150 13.06 -20.39 9.10
C LEU A 150 11.58 -20.60 9.47
N GLU A 151 11.06 -21.81 9.30
CA GLU A 151 9.71 -22.21 9.72
C GLU A 151 9.48 -21.94 11.20
N ASN A 152 10.47 -22.23 12.05
CA ASN A 152 10.36 -22.00 13.50
C ASN A 152 10.30 -20.50 13.82
N ILE A 153 11.10 -19.69 13.11
CA ILE A 153 11.13 -18.23 13.26
C ILE A 153 9.76 -17.64 12.90
N VAL A 154 9.14 -18.12 11.81
CA VAL A 154 7.83 -17.62 11.38
C VAL A 154 6.63 -18.25 12.10
N GLN A 155 6.83 -19.29 12.90
CA GLN A 155 5.76 -19.82 13.76
C GLN A 155 5.82 -19.19 15.16
N ASN A 156 7.01 -18.82 15.62
CA ASN A 156 7.25 -18.40 16.99
C ASN A 156 7.86 -16.99 17.06
N TRP A 157 7.00 -15.99 16.86
CA TRP A 157 7.38 -14.58 16.65
C TRP A 157 8.01 -13.87 17.85
N ASN A 158 7.94 -14.47 19.05
CA ASN A 158 8.63 -13.98 20.23
C ASN A 158 10.09 -14.46 20.27
N MET A 159 10.50 -15.37 19.38
CA MET A 159 11.89 -15.81 19.32
C MET A 159 12.79 -14.65 18.83
N PRO A 160 14.00 -14.53 19.40
CA PRO A 160 14.99 -13.61 18.88
C PRO A 160 15.29 -13.96 17.42
N LEU A 161 15.41 -12.94 16.57
CA LEU A 161 15.89 -13.15 15.21
C LEU A 161 17.40 -13.42 15.23
N PRO A 162 17.93 -14.16 14.24
CA PRO A 162 19.36 -14.40 14.10
C PRO A 162 20.21 -13.13 14.25
N GLU A 163 21.17 -13.11 15.17
CA GLU A 163 22.03 -11.95 15.39
C GLU A 163 22.75 -11.53 14.10
N PRO A 164 22.79 -10.22 13.75
CA PRO A 164 23.35 -9.74 12.48
C PRO A 164 24.81 -10.15 12.28
N SER A 165 25.61 -10.13 13.35
CA SER A 165 27.01 -10.57 13.35
C SER A 165 27.20 -12.06 13.00
N SER A 166 26.17 -12.89 13.19
CA SER A 166 26.18 -14.31 12.78
C SER A 166 25.95 -14.49 11.27
N LEU A 167 25.45 -13.45 10.59
CA LEU A 167 25.04 -13.48 9.19
C LEU A 167 26.03 -12.77 8.26
N SER A 168 26.65 -11.69 8.73
CA SER A 168 27.52 -10.82 7.93
C SER A 168 28.41 -9.97 8.83
N ASP A 169 29.56 -9.55 8.28
CA ASP A 169 30.51 -8.62 8.89
C ASP A 169 30.26 -7.14 8.49
N LYS A 170 29.17 -6.89 7.76
CA LYS A 170 28.74 -5.56 7.31
C LYS A 170 28.10 -4.75 8.45
N GLU A 171 27.74 -3.50 8.14
CA GLU A 171 27.06 -2.61 9.09
C GLU A 171 25.80 -3.25 9.65
N GLU A 172 25.66 -3.18 10.97
CA GLU A 172 24.69 -3.97 11.73
C GLU A 172 23.24 -3.66 11.32
N ASN A 173 22.89 -2.39 11.19
CA ASN A 173 21.55 -1.94 10.87
C ASN A 173 21.14 -2.36 9.45
N GLU A 174 22.05 -2.24 8.49
CA GLU A 174 21.81 -2.66 7.12
C GLU A 174 21.61 -4.18 7.02
N VAL A 175 22.38 -4.96 7.80
CA VAL A 175 22.22 -6.41 7.90
C VAL A 175 20.88 -6.77 8.55
N ILE A 176 20.49 -6.05 9.61
CA ILE A 176 19.18 -6.23 10.27
C ILE A 176 18.04 -6.00 9.28
N GLU A 177 18.06 -4.92 8.51
CA GLU A 177 17.01 -4.61 7.53
C GLU A 177 16.88 -5.69 6.45
N ILE A 178 18.01 -6.12 5.88
CA ILE A 178 18.04 -7.20 4.89
C ILE A 178 17.54 -8.51 5.49
N ARG A 179 18.05 -8.91 6.66
CA ARG A 179 17.62 -10.11 7.39
C ARG A 179 16.11 -10.10 7.61
N ASN A 180 15.59 -8.99 8.14
CA ASN A 180 14.17 -8.88 8.47
C ASN A 180 13.30 -8.95 7.22
N HIS A 181 13.70 -8.29 6.14
CA HIS A 181 12.95 -8.34 4.90
C HIS A 181 13.00 -9.72 4.23
N LEU A 182 14.14 -10.44 4.29
CA LEU A 182 14.24 -11.84 3.84
C LEU A 182 13.26 -12.73 4.61
N ILE A 183 13.21 -12.59 5.94
CA ILE A 183 12.29 -13.35 6.80
C ILE A 183 10.84 -12.97 6.53
N ALA A 184 10.53 -11.69 6.34
CA ALA A 184 9.18 -11.21 6.02
C ALA A 184 8.71 -11.72 4.64
N THR A 185 9.62 -11.77 3.66
CA THR A 185 9.35 -12.34 2.33
C THR A 185 9.11 -13.84 2.43
N TYR A 186 9.92 -14.57 3.19
CA TYR A 186 9.74 -15.99 3.47
C TYR A 186 8.39 -16.28 4.17
N TYR A 187 8.04 -15.49 5.19
CA TYR A 187 6.72 -15.54 5.84
C TYR A 187 5.59 -15.36 4.82
N LEU A 188 5.72 -14.39 3.92
CA LEU A 188 4.70 -14.08 2.94
C LEU A 188 4.40 -15.27 2.01
N TYR A 189 5.41 -15.93 1.44
CA TYR A 189 5.15 -17.02 0.48
C TYR A 189 4.93 -18.40 1.13
N ASN A 190 5.43 -18.65 2.34
CA ASN A 190 5.25 -19.96 3.00
C ASN A 190 4.08 -20.01 3.97
N ALA A 191 3.85 -18.95 4.74
CA ALA A 191 2.79 -18.93 5.75
C ALA A 191 1.55 -18.20 5.21
N LEU A 192 1.71 -16.97 4.74
CA LEU A 192 0.56 -16.14 4.38
C LEU A 192 -0.13 -16.66 3.11
N TYR A 193 0.62 -16.79 2.01
CA TYR A 193 0.09 -17.35 0.75
C TYR A 193 -0.42 -18.80 0.91
N GLY A 194 0.31 -19.62 1.68
CA GLY A 194 -0.01 -21.03 1.91
C GLY A 194 -1.38 -21.26 2.58
N THR A 195 -1.87 -20.28 3.37
CA THR A 195 -3.19 -20.38 4.02
C THR A 195 -4.35 -20.22 3.04
N LYS A 196 -4.11 -19.67 1.84
CA LYS A 196 -5.15 -19.25 0.86
C LYS A 196 -6.23 -18.32 1.45
N LYS A 197 -5.98 -17.74 2.63
CA LYS A 197 -6.91 -16.82 3.28
C LYS A 197 -6.66 -15.39 2.79
N ASP A 198 -7.71 -14.59 2.89
CA ASP A 198 -7.62 -13.15 2.69
C ASP A 198 -6.73 -12.50 3.75
N ILE A 199 -5.92 -11.51 3.36
CA ILE A 199 -5.07 -10.80 4.31
C ILE A 199 -5.95 -10.02 5.30
N ASP A 200 -5.55 -10.02 6.57
CA ASP A 200 -6.22 -9.26 7.64
C ASP A 200 -5.28 -8.27 8.33
N PHE A 201 -5.80 -7.57 9.34
CA PHE A 201 -5.02 -6.62 10.14
C PHE A 201 -3.83 -7.25 10.83
N ASP A 202 -3.99 -8.46 11.34
CA ASP A 202 -2.94 -9.13 12.10
C ASP A 202 -1.81 -9.55 11.18
N ASP A 203 -2.10 -9.94 9.95
CA ASP A 203 -1.10 -10.24 8.93
C ASP A 203 -0.28 -9.00 8.57
N ILE A 204 -0.92 -7.85 8.33
CA ILE A 204 -0.22 -6.57 8.07
C ILE A 204 0.63 -6.17 9.27
N LYS A 205 0.08 -6.26 10.48
CA LYS A 205 0.82 -5.95 11.71
C LYS A 205 2.01 -6.88 11.86
N LYS A 206 1.86 -8.20 11.63
CA LYS A 206 2.94 -9.20 11.69
C LYS A 206 4.06 -8.86 10.72
N ILE A 207 3.76 -8.53 9.46
CA ILE A 207 4.76 -8.09 8.48
C ILE A 207 5.56 -6.91 9.05
N HIS A 208 4.88 -5.88 9.55
CA HIS A 208 5.55 -4.75 10.18
C HIS A 208 6.36 -5.15 11.42
N ARG A 209 5.88 -6.11 12.25
CA ARG A 209 6.64 -6.59 13.41
C ARG A 209 7.97 -7.21 13.01
N ILE A 210 7.96 -8.06 11.98
CA ILE A 210 9.18 -8.71 11.46
C ILE A 210 10.15 -7.65 10.95
N LEU A 211 9.67 -6.70 10.15
CA LEU A 211 10.50 -5.66 9.55
C LEU A 211 11.18 -4.76 10.60
N LEU A 212 10.48 -4.43 11.68
CA LEU A 212 11.00 -3.55 12.72
C LEU A 212 11.97 -4.25 13.71
N LYS A 213 12.00 -5.59 13.74
CA LYS A 213 12.66 -6.36 14.81
C LYS A 213 14.19 -6.18 14.85
N ASN A 214 14.74 -5.92 16.03
CA ASN A 214 16.12 -5.53 16.36
C ASN A 214 16.64 -4.27 15.66
N THR A 215 15.79 -3.49 14.98
CA THR A 215 16.23 -2.23 14.39
C THR A 215 16.47 -1.18 15.50
N PRO A 216 17.29 -0.15 15.26
CA PRO A 216 17.41 0.98 16.19
C PRO A 216 16.04 1.60 16.54
N MET A 217 15.10 1.56 15.59
CA MET A 217 13.74 2.06 15.79
C MET A 217 12.87 1.16 16.69
N GLU A 218 13.19 -0.12 16.85
CA GLU A 218 12.57 -0.97 17.90
C GLU A 218 13.02 -0.52 19.29
N ASN A 219 14.32 -0.29 19.42
CA ASN A 219 15.02 -0.02 20.69
C ASN A 219 15.07 1.46 21.06
N ALA A 220 14.60 2.37 20.19
CA ALA A 220 14.38 3.78 20.55
C ALA A 220 13.37 3.96 21.70
N GLN A 221 12.77 2.88 22.18
CA GLN A 221 12.15 2.83 23.50
C GLN A 221 13.23 2.89 24.60
N LEU A 222 13.29 4.05 25.26
CA LEU A 222 13.79 4.28 26.61
C LEU A 222 15.31 4.49 26.73
N ASN A 223 15.73 5.75 26.61
CA ASN A 223 16.73 6.26 27.55
C ASN A 223 15.94 6.90 28.71
N ASP A 224 16.10 6.36 29.92
CA ASP A 224 15.48 6.91 31.14
C ASP A 224 15.97 8.33 31.49
N ASP A 225 17.01 8.82 30.80
CA ASP A 225 17.65 10.12 31.03
C ASP A 225 17.07 11.28 30.20
N ASP A 226 16.16 11.01 29.25
CA ASP A 226 15.52 12.09 28.49
C ASP A 226 14.40 12.74 29.31
N PHE A 227 14.76 13.86 29.94
CA PHE A 227 14.03 14.74 30.88
C PHE A 227 12.60 15.23 30.48
N PHE A 228 11.99 14.72 29.42
CA PHE A 228 10.66 15.10 28.94
C PHE A 228 9.63 13.98 29.17
N ASP A 229 8.62 14.26 30.01
CA ASP A 229 7.47 13.41 30.39
C ASP A 229 7.39 12.08 29.62
N ASN A 230 7.76 10.98 30.29
CA ASN A 230 7.74 9.60 29.78
C ASN A 230 6.42 9.22 29.08
N ARG A 231 5.29 9.94 29.30
CA ARG A 231 4.06 9.74 28.50
C ARG A 231 4.20 10.14 27.04
N PHE A 232 4.88 11.24 26.73
CA PHE A 232 5.10 11.71 25.36
C PHE A 232 5.99 10.70 24.62
N GLN A 233 7.15 10.34 25.15
CA GLN A 233 8.02 9.33 24.50
C GLN A 233 7.32 7.96 24.31
N ARG A 234 6.51 7.51 25.27
CA ARG A 234 5.75 6.26 25.12
C ARG A 234 4.74 6.31 23.97
N GLU A 235 4.12 7.46 23.71
CA GLU A 235 3.15 7.59 22.60
C GLU A 235 3.79 7.89 21.24
N PHE A 236 5.01 8.44 21.23
CA PHE A 236 5.73 8.88 20.03
C PHE A 236 6.65 7.82 19.42
N MET A 237 7.05 6.80 20.19
CA MET A 237 7.97 5.78 19.69
C MET A 237 7.29 4.73 18.80
N PRO A 238 8.01 4.18 17.81
CA PRO A 238 7.53 3.07 16.99
C PRO A 238 7.13 1.90 17.89
N ARG A 239 5.86 1.49 17.80
CA ARG A 239 5.37 0.33 18.52
C ARG A 239 5.17 -0.83 17.56
N ILE A 240 5.86 -1.92 17.83
CA ILE A 240 5.86 -3.15 17.03
C ILE A 240 4.42 -3.60 16.71
N GLY A 241 4.03 -3.45 15.45
CA GLY A 241 2.73 -3.87 14.92
C GLY A 241 1.54 -3.10 15.51
N LYS A 242 1.74 -1.84 15.91
CA LYS A 242 0.67 -0.92 16.30
C LYS A 242 0.63 0.27 15.35
N PHE A 243 -0.57 0.75 15.06
CA PHE A 243 -0.74 1.95 14.25
C PHE A 243 -0.21 3.19 14.98
N ARG A 244 0.19 4.19 14.20
CA ARG A 244 0.61 5.48 14.74
C ARG A 244 -0.53 6.12 15.52
N LYS A 245 -0.17 6.82 16.59
CA LYS A 245 -1.08 7.66 17.37
C LYS A 245 -0.92 9.14 17.07
N LEU A 246 -0.02 9.48 16.16
CA LEU A 246 0.41 10.83 15.89
C LEU A 246 0.31 11.14 14.41
N ASP A 247 0.14 12.42 14.14
CA ASP A 247 0.27 12.96 12.80
C ASP A 247 1.70 12.78 12.31
N VAL A 248 1.80 12.59 11.00
CA VAL A 248 3.06 12.38 10.30
C VAL A 248 3.07 13.28 9.09
N ASP A 249 4.21 13.90 8.86
CA ASP A 249 4.51 14.61 7.63
C ASP A 249 5.21 13.69 6.65
N SER A 250 4.94 13.89 5.38
CA SER A 250 5.60 13.14 4.32
C SER A 250 7.05 13.60 4.19
N ARG A 251 7.98 12.65 4.20
CA ARG A 251 9.40 12.91 3.91
C ARG A 251 9.69 13.10 2.43
N VAL A 252 8.70 12.88 1.56
CA VAL A 252 8.84 12.97 0.11
C VAL A 252 8.38 14.34 -0.39
N SER A 253 7.26 14.83 0.11
CA SER A 253 6.69 16.11 -0.30
C SER A 253 5.75 16.64 0.77
N ASP A 254 5.94 17.90 1.16
CA ASP A 254 5.08 18.59 2.13
C ASP A 254 3.62 18.72 1.65
N TYR A 255 3.37 18.53 0.35
CA TYR A 255 2.02 18.56 -0.24
C TYR A 255 1.24 17.25 -0.03
N THR A 256 1.90 16.17 0.41
CA THR A 256 1.21 14.91 0.73
C THR A 256 0.53 14.99 2.09
N VAL A 257 -0.80 14.84 2.09
CA VAL A 257 -1.63 14.91 3.29
C VAL A 257 -1.97 13.49 3.75
N HIS A 258 -1.36 13.02 4.84
CA HIS A 258 -1.75 11.76 5.48
C HIS A 258 -3.03 11.92 6.32
N PRO A 259 -3.86 10.87 6.50
CA PRO A 259 -5.05 10.95 7.34
C PRO A 259 -4.70 11.14 8.81
N PHE A 260 -5.67 11.53 9.65
CA PHE A 260 -5.41 11.58 11.09
C PHE A 260 -5.29 10.17 11.69
N PRO A 261 -4.53 9.98 12.78
CA PRO A 261 -4.34 8.69 13.46
C PRO A 261 -5.65 7.97 13.79
N VAL A 262 -6.67 8.73 14.17
CA VAL A 262 -8.00 8.19 14.51
C VAL A 262 -8.71 7.57 13.30
N GLU A 263 -8.40 8.02 12.08
CA GLU A 263 -8.98 7.49 10.84
C GLU A 263 -8.23 6.25 10.33
N VAL A 264 -6.95 6.09 10.68
CA VAL A 264 -6.06 5.04 10.15
C VAL A 264 -6.66 3.63 10.24
N PRO A 265 -7.23 3.17 11.38
CA PRO A 265 -7.81 1.84 11.45
C PRO A 265 -8.94 1.63 10.44
N ALA A 266 -9.90 2.56 10.34
CA ALA A 266 -11.03 2.44 9.43
C ALA A 266 -10.62 2.53 7.95
N LEU A 267 -9.60 3.35 7.65
CA LEU A 267 -9.04 3.45 6.31
C LEU A 267 -8.30 2.18 5.88
N LEU A 268 -7.52 1.60 6.79
CA LEU A 268 -6.82 0.36 6.52
C LEU A 268 -7.78 -0.83 6.41
N GLU A 269 -8.87 -0.85 7.19
CA GLU A 269 -9.96 -1.82 6.98
C GLU A 269 -10.56 -1.68 5.58
N SER A 270 -10.83 -0.43 5.15
CA SER A 270 -11.34 -0.16 3.81
C SER A 270 -10.37 -0.62 2.71
N LEU A 271 -9.06 -0.46 2.92
CA LEU A 271 -8.03 -0.95 2.01
C LEU A 271 -7.99 -2.48 1.96
N ILE A 272 -8.06 -3.16 3.10
CA ILE A 272 -8.13 -4.62 3.16
C ILE A 272 -9.38 -5.12 2.41
N GLN A 273 -10.54 -4.51 2.64
CA GLN A 273 -11.77 -4.82 1.92
C GLN A 273 -11.63 -4.55 0.41
N PHE A 274 -10.99 -3.46 0.00
CA PHE A 274 -10.73 -3.16 -1.41
C PHE A 274 -9.83 -4.23 -2.04
N ARG A 275 -8.74 -4.61 -1.37
CA ARG A 275 -7.78 -5.61 -1.83
C ARG A 275 -8.41 -7.00 -2.01
N ASN A 276 -9.23 -7.42 -1.04
CA ASN A 276 -9.78 -8.77 -0.98
C ASN A 276 -11.04 -8.94 -1.86
N LYS A 277 -11.61 -7.84 -2.37
CA LYS A 277 -12.70 -7.92 -3.35
C LYS A 277 -12.22 -8.55 -4.65
N LYS A 278 -13.12 -9.25 -5.33
CA LYS A 278 -12.91 -9.70 -6.70
C LYS A 278 -12.52 -8.50 -7.57
N VAL A 279 -11.48 -8.66 -8.37
CA VAL A 279 -11.05 -7.68 -9.36
C VAL A 279 -12.24 -7.33 -10.27
N PRO A 280 -12.54 -6.04 -10.48
CA PRO A 280 -13.55 -5.63 -11.44
C PRO A 280 -13.23 -6.17 -12.83
N ASP A 281 -14.21 -6.70 -13.55
CA ASP A 281 -13.99 -7.33 -14.86
C ASP A 281 -13.40 -6.36 -15.91
N ASN A 282 -13.51 -5.05 -15.67
CA ASN A 282 -13.00 -3.98 -16.53
C ASN A 282 -11.70 -3.33 -16.01
N ILE A 283 -11.01 -3.91 -15.03
CA ILE A 283 -9.74 -3.40 -14.49
C ILE A 283 -8.70 -4.52 -14.42
N HIS A 284 -7.51 -4.26 -14.92
CA HIS A 284 -6.41 -5.22 -14.90
C HIS A 284 -5.85 -5.37 -13.47
N PRO A 285 -5.55 -6.60 -13.00
CA PRO A 285 -5.05 -6.83 -11.64
C PRO A 285 -3.78 -6.03 -11.28
N LEU A 286 -2.88 -5.76 -12.24
CA LEU A 286 -1.70 -4.92 -11.99
C LEU A 286 -2.06 -3.49 -11.55
N MET A 287 -3.13 -2.91 -12.10
CA MET A 287 -3.58 -1.58 -11.69
C MET A 287 -4.17 -1.59 -10.27
N VAL A 288 -4.85 -2.67 -9.89
CA VAL A 288 -5.31 -2.88 -8.50
C VAL A 288 -4.11 -2.96 -7.56
N ALA A 289 -3.05 -3.68 -7.93
CA ALA A 289 -1.82 -3.77 -7.15
C ALA A 289 -1.17 -2.39 -6.92
N CYS A 290 -1.11 -1.55 -7.97
CA CYS A 290 -0.64 -0.16 -7.84
C CYS A 290 -1.52 0.66 -6.90
N ARG A 291 -2.85 0.47 -6.97
CA ARG A 291 -3.77 1.21 -6.09
C ARG A 291 -3.61 0.79 -4.63
N ILE A 292 -3.40 -0.50 -4.37
CA ILE A 292 -3.11 -1.01 -3.03
C ILE A 292 -1.83 -0.37 -2.47
N LEU A 293 -0.75 -0.36 -3.26
CA LEU A 293 0.52 0.25 -2.85
C LEU A 293 0.37 1.75 -2.54
N SER A 294 -0.20 2.50 -3.48
CA SER A 294 -0.40 3.95 -3.33
C SER A 294 -1.29 4.29 -2.13
N ALA A 295 -2.44 3.62 -1.99
CA ALA A 295 -3.36 3.84 -0.88
C ALA A 295 -2.74 3.48 0.46
N PHE A 296 -1.98 2.38 0.56
CA PHE A 296 -1.28 2.01 1.79
C PHE A 296 -0.27 3.08 2.22
N HIS A 297 0.55 3.56 1.27
CA HIS A 297 1.51 4.64 1.54
C HIS A 297 0.83 5.96 1.90
N HIS A 298 -0.32 6.26 1.30
CA HIS A 298 -1.05 7.50 1.58
C HIS A 298 -1.73 7.45 2.96
N ILE A 299 -2.23 6.29 3.37
CA ILE A 299 -2.76 6.08 4.74
C ILE A 299 -1.63 6.17 5.78
N HIS A 300 -0.44 5.65 5.43
CA HIS A 300 0.76 5.67 6.26
C HIS A 300 0.51 5.16 7.69
N PRO A 301 0.05 3.91 7.87
CA PRO A 301 -0.51 3.44 9.14
C PRO A 301 0.50 3.33 10.29
N PHE A 302 1.80 3.21 10.00
CA PHE A 302 2.86 3.06 10.99
C PHE A 302 3.73 4.31 11.08
N ILE A 303 4.53 4.45 12.14
CA ILE A 303 5.52 5.55 12.28
C ILE A 303 6.68 5.38 11.27
N THR A 304 7.03 4.14 10.92
CA THR A 304 8.14 3.81 10.03
C THR A 304 7.86 2.47 9.30
N TYR A 305 8.73 2.08 8.38
CA TYR A 305 8.63 0.85 7.58
C TYR A 305 7.37 0.72 6.71
N ASN A 306 6.65 1.82 6.43
CA ASN A 306 5.48 1.78 5.54
C ASN A 306 5.86 1.37 4.10
N GLY A 307 7.03 1.79 3.60
CA GLY A 307 7.56 1.42 2.29
C GLY A 307 7.64 -0.10 2.06
N PRO A 308 8.47 -0.81 2.87
CA PRO A 308 8.60 -2.26 2.76
C PRO A 308 7.30 -3.02 3.02
N VAL A 309 6.49 -2.58 4.00
CA VAL A 309 5.18 -3.21 4.27
C VAL A 309 4.26 -3.08 3.05
N GLY A 310 4.18 -1.90 2.43
CA GLY A 310 3.35 -1.67 1.25
C GLY A 310 3.76 -2.55 0.06
N ARG A 311 5.06 -2.67 -0.20
CA ARG A 311 5.59 -3.55 -1.26
C ARG A 311 5.33 -5.03 -0.98
N LEU A 312 5.41 -5.48 0.28
CA LEU A 312 5.04 -6.85 0.65
C LEU A 312 3.53 -7.11 0.49
N ILE A 313 2.66 -6.17 0.88
CA ILE A 313 1.20 -6.30 0.66
C ILE A 313 0.88 -6.39 -0.84
N MET A 314 1.53 -5.56 -1.66
CA MET A 314 1.42 -5.58 -3.11
C MET A 314 1.91 -6.93 -3.69
N ALA A 315 3.08 -7.40 -3.27
CA ALA A 315 3.61 -8.69 -3.69
C ALA A 315 2.64 -9.84 -3.34
N HIS A 316 2.08 -9.84 -2.13
CA HIS A 316 1.08 -10.83 -1.72
C HIS A 316 -0.17 -10.79 -2.60
N TYR A 317 -0.64 -9.61 -2.99
CA TYR A 317 -1.77 -9.47 -3.92
C TYR A 317 -1.45 -10.02 -5.32
N LEU A 318 -0.27 -9.72 -5.84
CA LEU A 318 0.14 -10.16 -7.17
C LEU A 318 0.24 -11.69 -7.25
N ILE A 319 0.91 -12.35 -6.31
CA ILE A 319 1.05 -13.81 -6.32
C ILE A 319 -0.30 -14.53 -6.13
N HIS A 320 -1.26 -13.92 -5.43
CA HIS A 320 -2.64 -14.43 -5.31
C HIS A 320 -3.41 -14.35 -6.64
N ASN A 321 -3.05 -13.43 -7.51
CA ASN A 321 -3.61 -13.26 -8.86
C ASN A 321 -2.70 -13.88 -9.94
N ASP A 322 -1.72 -14.68 -9.53
CA ASP A 322 -0.75 -15.36 -10.39
C ASP A 322 0.13 -14.42 -11.24
N TYR A 323 0.37 -13.21 -10.76
CA TYR A 323 1.40 -12.31 -11.32
C TYR A 323 2.66 -12.35 -10.46
N PRO A 324 3.85 -12.27 -11.06
CA PRO A 324 5.08 -12.14 -10.29
C PRO A 324 5.07 -10.87 -9.43
N PRO A 325 5.77 -10.84 -8.28
CA PRO A 325 5.99 -9.61 -7.54
C PRO A 325 6.73 -8.59 -8.41
N VAL A 326 6.47 -7.30 -8.16
CA VAL A 326 7.25 -6.23 -8.78
C VAL A 326 8.60 -6.13 -8.08
N ILE A 327 9.67 -6.21 -8.86
CA ILE A 327 11.04 -5.94 -8.40
C ILE A 327 11.48 -4.69 -9.12
N PHE A 328 11.59 -3.58 -8.39
CA PHE A 328 11.91 -2.26 -8.94
C PHE A 328 13.39 -2.14 -9.29
N HIS A 329 13.80 -2.73 -10.41
CA HIS A 329 15.20 -2.78 -10.82
C HIS A 329 15.70 -1.43 -11.34
N GLN A 330 16.87 -0.99 -10.84
CA GLN A 330 17.58 0.19 -11.35
C GLN A 330 16.76 1.49 -11.31
N ILE A 331 15.77 1.56 -10.42
CA ILE A 331 14.94 2.76 -10.24
C ILE A 331 15.55 3.63 -9.16
N ASN A 332 15.70 4.92 -9.45
CA ASN A 332 16.06 5.89 -8.44
C ASN A 332 14.90 6.05 -7.44
N LYS A 333 15.22 6.14 -6.14
CA LYS A 333 14.28 6.44 -5.05
C LYS A 333 13.41 7.66 -5.37
N ASP A 334 13.97 8.71 -5.98
CA ASP A 334 13.23 9.93 -6.30
C ASP A 334 12.21 9.71 -7.41
N GLU A 335 12.55 8.92 -8.43
CA GLU A 335 11.62 8.53 -9.50
C GLU A 335 10.47 7.69 -8.95
N TYR A 336 10.79 6.69 -8.12
CA TYR A 336 9.79 5.87 -7.43
C TYR A 336 8.85 6.73 -6.58
N ASN A 337 9.41 7.60 -5.74
CA ASN A 337 8.66 8.50 -4.87
C ASN A 337 7.79 9.48 -5.67
N SER A 338 8.28 9.96 -6.81
CA SER A 338 7.50 10.83 -7.71
C SER A 338 6.26 10.13 -8.25
N THR A 339 6.35 8.84 -8.59
CA THR A 339 5.15 8.09 -9.04
C THR A 339 4.10 7.95 -7.93
N LEU A 340 4.52 7.75 -6.69
CA LEU A 340 3.63 7.70 -5.53
C LEU A 340 3.01 9.07 -5.26
N PHE A 341 3.83 10.13 -5.31
CA PHE A 341 3.37 11.50 -5.16
C PHE A 341 2.25 11.85 -6.15
N MET A 342 2.46 11.58 -7.44
CA MET A 342 1.45 11.81 -8.48
C MET A 342 0.16 11.03 -8.21
N SER A 343 0.29 9.77 -7.77
CA SER A 343 -0.87 8.92 -7.45
C SER A 343 -1.67 9.44 -6.25
N GLN A 344 -0.99 10.01 -5.26
CA GLN A 344 -1.56 10.42 -3.98
C GLN A 344 -2.13 11.83 -3.99
N VAL A 345 -1.34 12.78 -4.48
CA VAL A 345 -1.65 14.22 -4.45
C VAL A 345 -2.41 14.63 -5.71
N GLU A 346 -1.86 14.30 -6.89
CA GLU A 346 -2.48 14.63 -8.18
C GLU A 346 -3.61 13.66 -8.58
N MET A 347 -3.84 12.63 -7.77
CA MET A 347 -4.83 11.57 -8.03
C MET A 347 -4.63 10.87 -9.38
N ASP A 348 -3.39 10.86 -9.87
CA ASP A 348 -2.99 10.34 -11.17
C ASP A 348 -1.98 9.20 -10.99
N SER A 349 -2.46 7.97 -11.18
CA SER A 349 -1.65 6.77 -10.97
C SER A 349 -0.96 6.28 -12.24
N THR A 350 -1.05 7.00 -13.36
CA THR A 350 -0.55 6.55 -14.66
C THR A 350 0.96 6.29 -14.66
N SER A 351 1.76 7.14 -14.03
CA SER A 351 3.20 6.94 -13.89
C SER A 351 3.54 5.71 -13.04
N LEU A 352 2.78 5.46 -11.96
CA LEU A 352 2.92 4.26 -11.15
C LEU A 352 2.51 3.00 -11.92
N TYR A 353 1.45 3.06 -12.75
CA TYR A 353 1.07 1.94 -13.62
C TYR A 353 2.17 1.61 -14.62
N ALA A 354 2.71 2.62 -15.30
CA ALA A 354 3.82 2.44 -16.25
C ALA A 354 5.04 1.80 -15.56
N LEU A 355 5.42 2.31 -14.39
CA LEU A 355 6.54 1.78 -13.62
C LEU A 355 6.35 0.29 -13.30
N VAL A 356 5.17 -0.08 -12.81
CA VAL A 356 4.86 -1.46 -12.44
C VAL A 356 4.79 -2.38 -13.65
N VAL A 357 4.12 -1.96 -14.72
CA VAL A 357 3.98 -2.74 -15.95
C VAL A 357 5.35 -3.05 -16.57
N VAL A 358 6.23 -2.06 -16.68
CA VAL A 358 7.59 -2.24 -17.21
C VAL A 358 8.40 -3.23 -16.37
N ASN A 359 8.34 -3.13 -15.04
CA ASN A 359 9.09 -4.03 -14.17
C ASN A 359 8.53 -5.46 -14.17
N ILE A 360 7.22 -5.63 -14.33
CA ILE A 360 6.60 -6.95 -14.50
C ILE A 360 7.08 -7.61 -15.79
N LEU A 361 7.11 -6.87 -16.90
CA LEU A 361 7.62 -7.39 -18.18
C LEU A 361 9.10 -7.77 -18.08
N ASN A 362 9.93 -6.92 -17.47
CA ASN A 362 11.35 -7.23 -17.23
C ASN A 362 11.52 -8.50 -16.39
N ASN A 363 10.64 -8.72 -15.41
CA ASN A 363 10.63 -9.94 -14.61
C ASN A 363 10.25 -11.16 -15.45
N PHE A 364 9.23 -11.08 -16.30
CA PHE A 364 8.87 -12.16 -17.22
C PHE A 364 9.99 -12.48 -18.21
N ILE A 365 10.68 -11.48 -18.76
CA ILE A 365 11.85 -11.70 -19.63
C ILE A 365 12.95 -12.45 -18.88
N LYS A 366 13.22 -12.09 -17.62
CA LYS A 366 14.17 -12.83 -16.78
C LYS A 366 13.71 -14.27 -16.54
N ILE A 367 12.42 -14.51 -16.29
CA ILE A 367 11.87 -15.87 -16.12
C ILE A 367 12.14 -16.73 -17.35
N MET A 368 11.92 -16.19 -18.56
CA MET A 368 12.11 -16.94 -19.81
C MET A 368 13.58 -17.21 -20.15
N ALA A 369 14.51 -16.45 -19.55
CA ALA A 369 15.94 -16.63 -19.76
C ALA A 369 16.56 -17.74 -18.88
N TYR A 370 15.80 -18.23 -17.88
CA TYR A 370 16.11 -19.41 -17.07
C TYR A 370 15.40 -20.64 -17.65
#